data_AF-A0ABD6U593-F1
#
_entry.id   AF-A0ABD6U593-F1
#
_cell.length_a   1.000
_cell.length_b   1.000
_cell.length_c   1.000
_cell.angle_alpha   90.00
_cell.angle_beta   90.00
_cell.angle_gamma   90.00
#
_symmetry.space_group_name_H-M   'P 1'
#
loop_
_entity.id
_entity.type
_entity.pdbx_description
1 polymer ?
#
loop_
_entity_poly.entity_id
_entity_poly.type
_entity_poly.pdbx_seq_one_letter_code
_entity_poly.pdbx_strand_id
1 'polypeptide(L)'
;MNPTIEALILSICALGLRITSAGQFHVLVDLTGHVESVYVRIYPADHQYIGAGSKPPLFKADIRYGHGKPHPWDNEDPASKPIAELEQLKTALAAYLPENQPQEVAA
;
A
#
# COMPACT_ATOMS: atom_id res chain seq x y z
N MET A 1 -5.88 5.50 17.39
CA MET A 1 -5.94 4.93 16.03
C MET A 1 -7.27 4.22 15.88
N ASN A 2 -7.95 4.37 14.73
CA ASN A 2 -9.18 3.64 14.44
C ASN A 2 -8.87 2.15 14.20
N PRO A 3 -9.57 1.18 14.84
CA PRO A 3 -9.25 -0.25 14.71
C PRO A 3 -9.36 -0.81 13.29
N THR A 4 -10.28 -0.29 12.47
CA THR A 4 -10.43 -0.69 11.06
C THR A 4 -9.22 -0.25 10.25
N ILE A 5 -8.74 0.97 10.49
CA ILE A 5 -7.54 1.52 9.83
C ILE A 5 -6.31 0.68 10.22
N GLU A 6 -6.16 0.34 11.50
CA GLU A 6 -5.09 -0.54 11.98
C GLU A 6 -5.10 -1.91 11.28
N ALA A 7 -6.27 -2.57 11.23
CA ALA A 7 -6.42 -3.86 10.57
C ALA A 7 -6.09 -3.80 9.06
N LEU A 8 -6.46 -2.71 8.39
CA LEU A 8 -6.15 -2.49 6.98
C LEU A 8 -4.66 -2.30 6.75
N ILE A 9 -3.99 -1.50 7.58
CA ILE A 9 -2.53 -1.28 7.50
C ILE A 9 -1.79 -2.61 7.69
N LEU A 10 -2.15 -3.40 8.71
CA LEU A 10 -1.55 -4.71 8.94
C LEU A 10 -1.77 -5.65 7.75
N SER A 11 -2.96 -5.63 7.15
CA SER A 11 -3.26 -6.40 5.93
C SER A 11 -2.41 -5.96 4.73
N ILE A 12 -2.21 -4.65 4.55
CA ILE A 12 -1.34 -4.08 3.51
C ILE A 12 0.12 -4.50 3.72
N CYS A 13 0.63 -4.44 4.96
CA CYS A 13 1.98 -4.91 5.29
C CYS A 13 2.14 -6.41 4.98
N ALA A 14 1.16 -7.23 5.36
CA ALA A 14 1.18 -8.67 5.09
C ALA A 14 1.17 -8.96 3.57
N LEU A 15 0.37 -8.22 2.79
CA LEU A 15 0.38 -8.33 1.33
C LEU A 15 1.74 -7.94 0.74
N GLY A 16 2.33 -6.83 1.17
CA GLY A 16 3.66 -6.41 0.70
C GLY A 16 4.74 -7.45 0.94
N LEU A 17 4.72 -8.10 2.11
CA LEU A 17 5.62 -9.22 2.43
C LEU A 17 5.38 -10.41 1.50
N ARG A 18 4.13 -10.81 1.29
CA ARG A 18 3.78 -11.95 0.41
C ARG A 18 4.23 -11.69 -1.04
N ILE A 19 3.91 -10.51 -1.58
CA ILE A 19 4.30 -10.12 -2.94
C ILE A 19 5.83 -10.13 -3.08
N THR A 20 6.54 -9.55 -2.11
CA THR A 20 8.02 -9.50 -2.14
C THR A 20 8.63 -10.90 -2.03
N SER A 21 8.06 -11.77 -1.18
CA SER A 21 8.53 -13.14 -1.01
C SER A 21 8.35 -14.01 -2.25
N ALA A 22 7.41 -13.66 -3.14
CA ALA A 22 7.22 -14.35 -4.40
C ALA A 22 8.34 -14.06 -5.43
N GLY A 23 9.17 -13.04 -5.17
CA GLY A 23 10.37 -12.77 -5.96
C GLY A 23 10.12 -12.11 -7.33
N GLN A 24 8.88 -11.80 -7.70
CA GLN A 24 8.55 -11.08 -8.94
C GLN A 24 8.63 -9.55 -8.77
N PHE A 25 8.33 -9.05 -7.57
CA PHE A 25 8.31 -7.63 -7.26
C PHE A 25 9.00 -7.34 -5.92
N HIS A 26 9.48 -6.12 -5.75
CA HIS A 26 9.85 -5.56 -4.46
C HIS A 26 8.77 -4.57 -4.02
N VAL A 27 8.14 -4.82 -2.87
CA VAL A 27 7.13 -3.92 -2.29
C VAL A 27 7.69 -3.24 -1.05
N LEU A 28 7.65 -1.91 -1.03
CA LEU A 28 7.94 -1.10 0.14
C LEU A 28 6.64 -0.63 0.75
N VAL A 29 6.49 -0.80 2.05
CA VAL A 29 5.40 -0.25 2.85
C VAL A 29 6.02 0.60 3.96
N ASP A 30 5.98 1.92 3.81
CA ASP A 30 6.52 2.86 4.80
C ASP A 30 5.37 3.46 5.62
N LEU A 31 5.47 3.36 6.95
CA LEU A 31 4.59 4.09 7.87
C LEU A 31 5.32 5.34 8.36
N THR A 32 4.74 6.51 8.15
CA THR A 32 5.38 7.79 8.49
C THR A 32 4.46 8.72 9.27
N GLY A 33 4.98 9.88 9.68
CA GLY A 33 4.21 10.92 10.35
C GLY A 33 3.60 10.47 11.68
N HIS A 34 4.34 9.71 12.50
CA HIS A 34 3.82 9.08 13.74
C HIS A 34 2.72 8.02 13.49
N VAL A 35 2.85 7.25 12.41
CA VAL A 35 1.86 6.23 12.02
C VAL A 35 0.52 6.89 11.69
N GLU A 36 0.59 8.00 10.96
CA GLU A 36 -0.56 8.74 10.44
C GLU A 36 -0.70 8.61 8.93
N SER A 37 0.31 8.06 8.26
CA SER A 37 0.32 7.86 6.82
C SER A 37 0.96 6.54 6.46
N VAL A 38 0.53 5.96 5.35
CA VAL A 38 1.14 4.80 4.71
C VAL A 38 1.52 5.14 3.28
N TYR A 39 2.75 4.78 2.91
CA TYR A 39 3.29 4.92 1.58
C TYR A 39 3.58 3.53 1.05
N VAL A 40 3.08 3.21 -0.14
CA VAL A 40 3.36 1.94 -0.80
C VAL A 40 4.01 2.18 -2.14
N ARG A 41 5.09 1.47 -2.44
CA ARG A 41 5.77 1.49 -3.73
C ARG A 41 6.07 0.07 -4.19
N ILE A 42 5.87 -0.21 -5.49
CA ILE A 42 6.19 -1.51 -6.09
C ILE A 42 7.20 -1.30 -7.22
N TYR A 43 8.22 -2.15 -7.24
CA TYR A 43 9.24 -2.22 -8.29
C TYR A 43 9.31 -3.67 -8.82
N PRO A 44 9.74 -3.90 -10.08
CA PRO A 44 10.11 -5.24 -10.52
C PRO A 44 11.32 -5.75 -9.71
N ALA A 45 11.40 -7.07 -9.53
CA ALA A 45 12.42 -7.68 -8.68
C ALA A 45 13.86 -7.61 -9.24
N ASP A 46 14.01 -7.38 -10.54
CA ASP A 46 15.30 -7.23 -11.23
C ASP A 46 16.06 -5.95 -10.84
N HIS A 47 15.39 -5.01 -10.18
CA HIS A 47 16.01 -3.78 -9.70
C HIS A 47 16.72 -3.99 -8.36
N GLN A 48 18.04 -3.78 -8.35
CA GLN A 48 18.79 -3.67 -7.11
C GLN A 48 18.33 -2.44 -6.30
N TYR A 49 17.91 -2.69 -5.06
CA TYR A 49 17.26 -1.75 -4.16
C TYR A 49 18.12 -0.55 -3.72
N ILE A 50 19.45 -0.64 -3.87
CA ILE A 50 20.41 0.37 -3.42
C ILE A 50 20.20 1.72 -4.13
N GLY A 51 19.48 1.74 -5.26
CA GLY A 51 19.18 2.94 -6.05
C GLY A 51 17.69 3.29 -6.16
N ALA A 52 16.81 2.92 -5.22
CA ALA A 52 15.36 3.13 -5.31
C ALA A 52 14.91 4.60 -5.55
N GLY A 53 15.80 5.58 -5.36
CA GLY A 53 15.57 6.98 -5.75
C GLY A 53 15.75 7.29 -7.25
N SER A 54 16.28 6.37 -8.05
CA SER A 54 16.70 6.65 -9.44
C SER A 54 15.72 6.17 -10.52
N LYS A 55 14.74 5.31 -10.19
CA LYS A 55 13.71 4.84 -11.14
C LYS A 55 12.31 5.03 -10.59
N PRO A 56 11.32 5.39 -11.44
CA PRO A 56 9.94 5.47 -11.01
C PRO A 56 9.41 4.06 -10.64
N PRO A 57 8.57 3.96 -9.60
CA PRO A 57 7.91 2.69 -9.27
C PRO A 57 6.82 2.34 -10.29
N LEU A 58 6.52 1.05 -10.44
CA LEU A 58 5.37 0.57 -11.22
C LEU A 58 4.04 1.01 -10.62
N PHE A 59 4.01 1.09 -9.29
CA PHE A 59 2.86 1.48 -8.51
C PHE A 59 3.30 2.34 -7.34
N LYS A 60 2.54 3.39 -7.04
CA LYS A 60 2.75 4.25 -5.87
C LYS A 60 1.40 4.63 -5.27
N ALA A 61 1.29 4.53 -3.95
CA ALA A 61 0.20 5.08 -3.17
C ALA A 61 0.73 5.84 -1.95
N ASP A 62 0.02 6.90 -1.56
CA ASP A 62 0.28 7.72 -0.38
C ASP A 62 -1.08 8.06 0.23
N ILE A 63 -1.34 7.50 1.41
CA ILE A 63 -2.62 7.66 2.10
C ILE A 63 -2.35 8.17 3.50
N ARG A 64 -2.99 9.30 3.83
CA ARG A 64 -2.97 9.90 5.17
C ARG A 64 -4.28 9.58 5.89
N TYR A 65 -4.16 9.00 7.08
CA TYR A 65 -5.27 8.60 7.94
C TYR A 65 -5.18 9.15 9.37
N GLY A 66 -4.11 9.88 9.70
CA GLY A 66 -3.96 10.55 10.99
C GLY A 66 -4.83 11.78 11.15
N HIS A 67 -4.99 12.18 12.42
CA HIS A 67 -5.90 13.25 12.83
C HIS A 67 -5.32 14.63 12.49
N GLY A 68 -5.61 15.13 11.28
CA GLY A 68 -5.83 16.56 11.14
C GLY A 68 -7.04 16.94 12.01
N LYS A 69 -7.01 18.06 12.73
CA LYS A 69 -8.21 18.55 13.44
C LYS A 69 -9.32 18.68 12.40
N PRO A 70 -10.45 17.97 12.52
CA PRO A 70 -11.55 18.12 11.58
C PRO A 70 -11.99 19.58 11.58
N HIS A 71 -12.19 20.16 10.40
CA HIS A 71 -12.70 21.52 10.34
C HIS A 71 -14.17 21.50 10.81
N PRO A 72 -14.67 22.56 11.47
CA PRO A 72 -16.04 22.58 12.02
C PRO A 72 -17.17 22.38 11.00
N TRP A 73 -16.85 22.40 9.70
CA TRP A 73 -17.76 22.25 8.58
C TRP A 73 -17.61 20.90 7.85
N ASP A 74 -16.72 20.02 8.31
CA ASP A 74 -16.59 18.67 7.78
C ASP A 74 -17.77 17.83 8.30
N ASN A 75 -18.73 17.55 7.41
CA ASN A 75 -19.91 16.73 7.73
C ASN A 75 -19.65 15.23 7.59
N GLU A 76 -18.48 14.84 7.07
CA GLU A 76 -18.09 13.44 6.89
C GLU A 76 -17.29 12.93 8.10
N ASP A 77 -17.51 11.67 8.47
CA ASP A 77 -16.63 11.01 9.44
C ASP A 77 -15.19 11.03 8.91
N PRO A 78 -14.23 11.66 9.61
CA PRO A 78 -12.86 11.81 9.15
C PRO A 78 -12.15 10.48 8.89
N ALA A 79 -12.67 9.36 9.40
CA ALA A 79 -12.14 8.01 9.12
C ALA A 79 -12.68 7.37 7.84
N SER A 80 -13.84 7.81 7.32
CA SER A 80 -14.53 7.14 6.20
C SER A 80 -13.72 7.17 4.90
N LYS A 81 -13.20 8.34 4.52
CA LYS A 81 -12.37 8.48 3.32
C LYS A 81 -11.07 7.66 3.40
N PRO A 82 -10.26 7.75 4.47
CA PRO A 82 -9.06 6.94 4.58
C PRO A 82 -9.33 5.43 4.59
N ILE A 83 -10.42 4.97 5.21
CA ILE A 83 -10.80 3.54 5.17
C ILE A 83 -11.07 3.09 3.73
N ALA A 84 -11.82 3.87 2.95
CA ALA A 84 -12.10 3.56 1.55
C ALA A 84 -10.82 3.53 0.70
N GLU A 85 -9.93 4.50 0.88
CA GLU A 85 -8.64 4.55 0.17
C GLU A 85 -7.74 3.35 0.55
N LEU A 86 -7.73 2.94 1.81
CA LEU A 86 -6.96 1.78 2.28
C LEU A 86 -7.52 0.45 1.75
N GLU A 87 -8.84 0.28 1.67
CA GLU A 87 -9.45 -0.92 1.05
C GLU A 87 -9.15 -0.98 -0.46
N GLN A 88 -9.19 0.17 -1.16
CA GLN A 88 -8.81 0.25 -2.57
C GLN A 88 -7.34 -0.11 -2.75
N LEU A 89 -6.45 0.41 -1.91
CA LEU A 89 -5.03 0.07 -1.93
C LEU A 89 -4.81 -1.42 -1.70
N LYS A 90 -5.42 -1.99 -0.67
CA LYS A 90 -5.36 -3.43 -0.39
C LYS A 90 -5.82 -4.27 -1.59
N THR A 91 -6.91 -3.87 -2.25
CA THR A 91 -7.41 -4.53 -3.46
C THR A 91 -6.41 -4.43 -4.61
N ALA A 92 -5.83 -3.24 -4.82
CA ALA A 92 -4.80 -3.04 -5.85
C ALA A 92 -3.56 -3.90 -5.60
N LEU A 93 -3.12 -4.03 -4.34
CA LEU A 93 -1.98 -4.89 -3.99
C LEU A 93 -2.27 -6.37 -4.21
N ALA A 94 -3.50 -6.82 -3.96
CA ALA A 94 -3.87 -8.21 -4.20
C ALA A 94 -3.67 -8.63 -5.67
N ALA A 95 -3.75 -7.71 -6.63
CA ALA A 95 -3.50 -8.00 -8.04
C ALA A 95 -2.02 -8.33 -8.36
N TYR A 96 -1.10 -8.03 -7.45
CA TYR A 96 0.33 -8.35 -7.57
C TYR A 96 0.70 -9.69 -6.92
N LEU A 97 -0.26 -10.41 -6.33
CA LEU A 97 -0.03 -11.75 -5.83
C LEU A 97 0.11 -12.75 -7.00
N PRO A 98 1.03 -13.74 -6.91
CA PRO A 98 1.27 -14.70 -7.98
C PRO A 98 0.01 -15.43 -8.45
N GLU A 99 -0.88 -15.80 -7.52
CA GLU A 99 -2.13 -16.49 -7.81
C GLU A 99 -3.12 -15.67 -8.65
N ASN A 100 -2.95 -14.34 -8.68
CA ASN A 100 -3.83 -13.41 -9.37
C ASN A 100 -3.21 -12.85 -10.66
N GLN A 101 -1.98 -13.24 -10.99
CA GLN A 101 -1.32 -12.83 -12.22
C GLN A 101 -1.73 -13.75 -13.39
N PRO A 102 -1.86 -13.22 -14.62
CA PRO A 102 -2.06 -14.07 -15.79
C PRO A 102 -0.91 -15.06 -15.89
N GLN A 103 -1.20 -16.37 -15.87
CA GLN A 103 -0.19 -17.37 -16.15
C GLN A 103 0.29 -17.17 -17.58
N GLU A 104 1.56 -16.81 -17.78
CA GLU A 104 2.18 -16.94 -19.10
C GLU A 104 2.12 -18.42 -19.49
N VAL A 105 1.27 -18.73 -20.47
CA VAL A 105 1.21 -20.05 -21.08
C VAL A 105 2.54 -20.22 -21.81
N ALA A 106 3.46 -20.97 -21.22
CA ALA A 106 4.72 -21.33 -21.86
C ALA A 106 4.42 -22.01 -23.21
N ALA A 107 4.87 -21.38 -24.28
CA ALA A 107 4.81 -21.90 -25.65
C ALA A 107 5.91 -22.95 -25.89
#